data_AF-A0A212CF94-F1
#
_entry.id   AF-A0A212CF94-F1
#
_cell.length_a   1.000
_cell.length_b   1.000
_cell.length_c   1.000
_cell.angle_alpha   90.00
_cell.angle_beta   90.00
_cell.angle_gamma   90.00
#
_symmetry.space_group_name_H-M   'P 1'
#
loop_
_entity.id
_entity.type
_entity.pdbx_description
1 polymer ?
#
loop_
_entity_poly.entity_id
_entity_poly.type
_entity_poly.pdbx_seq_one_letter_code
_entity_poly.pdbx_strand_id
1 'polypeptide(L)'
;VGPEKQKEPFVFASVRILGAWLAEETSSLRKEVCQLLPFLVRYAKTLYEEAEEANDLSQQVATLAISPTTPGPTWPGDALRLLLPGWCHLTVEDGPREILIKEGAPSLLCKYFLQQWELTSPGHDTSVLPDSVEIGLQTCCHIFLNLVVTAPGLIKRDACFTSLMNTLMASLPSLVQQQGRLLLAANVATLGLLMARLLSTSPGISTWNPQQPEESEFCGFKVEPPPPRP
;
A
#
# COMPACT_ATOMS: atom_id res chain seq x y z
N VAL A 1 -22.56 -9.77 -8.04
CA VAL A 1 -22.05 -10.92 -8.83
C VAL A 1 -21.47 -11.92 -7.84
N GLY A 2 -21.92 -13.18 -7.85
CA GLY A 2 -21.39 -14.21 -6.94
C GLY A 2 -19.90 -14.49 -7.20
N PRO A 3 -19.14 -15.02 -6.21
CA PRO A 3 -17.69 -15.22 -6.29
C PRO A 3 -17.28 -16.11 -7.49
N GLU A 4 -18.03 -17.17 -7.77
CA GLU A 4 -17.78 -18.08 -8.91
C GLU A 4 -17.86 -17.39 -10.29
N LYS A 5 -18.76 -16.40 -10.45
CA LYS A 5 -18.91 -15.68 -11.73
C LYS A 5 -17.78 -14.69 -12.01
N GLN A 6 -17.02 -14.30 -10.98
CA GLN A 6 -15.87 -13.41 -11.16
C GLN A 6 -14.69 -14.12 -11.84
N LYS A 7 -14.67 -15.47 -11.81
CA LYS A 7 -13.64 -16.29 -12.45
C LYS A 7 -13.89 -16.52 -13.94
N GLU A 8 -15.00 -16.00 -14.47
CA GLU A 8 -15.29 -16.12 -15.89
C GLU A 8 -14.22 -15.39 -16.73
N PRO A 9 -13.61 -16.05 -17.74
CA PRO A 9 -12.58 -15.42 -18.58
C PRO A 9 -13.01 -14.10 -19.21
N PHE A 10 -14.32 -13.97 -19.45
CA PHE A 10 -14.95 -12.76 -19.94
C PHE A 10 -14.80 -11.57 -18.98
N VAL A 11 -14.96 -11.80 -17.67
CA VAL A 11 -14.81 -10.74 -16.65
C VAL A 11 -13.36 -10.28 -16.60
N PHE A 12 -12.41 -11.21 -16.57
CA PHE A 12 -10.98 -10.87 -16.59
C PHE A 12 -10.58 -10.09 -17.85
N ALA A 13 -11.04 -10.53 -19.04
CA ALA A 13 -10.79 -9.83 -20.28
C ALA A 13 -11.40 -8.41 -20.27
N SER A 14 -12.60 -8.27 -19.71
CA SER A 14 -13.28 -6.97 -19.58
C SER A 14 -12.53 -6.03 -18.64
N VAL A 15 -12.08 -6.52 -17.48
CA VAL A 15 -11.27 -5.75 -16.52
C VAL A 15 -9.94 -5.34 -17.15
N ARG A 16 -9.31 -6.22 -17.95
CA ARG A 16 -8.07 -5.89 -18.67
C ARG A 16 -8.26 -4.74 -19.66
N ILE A 17 -9.32 -4.81 -20.47
CA ILE A 17 -9.63 -3.75 -21.46
C ILE A 17 -9.93 -2.45 -20.74
N LEU A 18 -10.73 -2.50 -19.66
CA LEU A 18 -11.04 -1.32 -18.87
C LEU A 18 -9.81 -0.74 -18.17
N GLY A 19 -8.93 -1.57 -17.63
CA GLY A 19 -7.66 -1.15 -17.03
C GLY A 19 -6.75 -0.43 -18.02
N ALA A 20 -6.64 -0.96 -19.24
CA ALA A 20 -5.91 -0.30 -20.33
C ALA A 20 -6.53 1.06 -20.69
N TRP A 21 -7.86 1.14 -20.78
CA TRP A 21 -8.55 2.42 -21.03
C TRP A 21 -8.36 3.44 -19.90
N LEU A 22 -8.40 3.00 -18.64
CA LEU A 22 -8.13 3.86 -17.49
C LEU A 22 -6.68 4.38 -17.47
N ALA A 23 -5.75 3.65 -18.09
CA ALA A 23 -4.34 4.04 -18.19
C ALA A 23 -4.11 5.19 -19.20
N GLU A 24 -5.06 5.48 -20.09
CA GLU A 24 -4.95 6.56 -21.09
C GLU A 24 -5.25 7.97 -20.53
N GLU A 25 -5.29 8.13 -19.19
CA GLU A 25 -5.52 9.41 -18.49
C GLU A 25 -6.75 10.19 -19.01
N THR A 26 -7.85 9.48 -19.23
CA THR A 26 -9.09 10.06 -19.74
C THR A 26 -9.98 10.62 -18.62
N SER A 27 -10.50 11.84 -18.81
CA SER A 27 -11.50 12.44 -17.91
C SER A 27 -12.95 12.06 -18.28
N SER A 28 -13.13 11.18 -19.25
CA SER A 28 -14.45 10.75 -19.72
C SER A 28 -15.11 9.80 -18.72
N LEU A 29 -16.44 9.79 -18.65
CA LEU A 29 -17.22 8.82 -17.86
C LEU A 29 -16.82 8.74 -16.36
N ARG A 30 -16.34 9.84 -15.77
CA ARG A 30 -15.87 9.87 -14.37
C ARG A 30 -16.89 9.32 -13.38
N LYS A 31 -18.17 9.62 -13.60
CA LYS A 31 -19.26 9.15 -12.73
C LYS A 31 -19.39 7.64 -12.79
N GLU A 32 -19.37 7.07 -13.98
CA GLU A 32 -19.46 5.64 -14.24
C GLU A 32 -18.21 4.91 -13.72
N VAL A 33 -17.02 5.50 -13.90
CA VAL A 33 -15.77 4.98 -13.33
C VAL A 33 -15.87 4.93 -11.80
N CYS A 34 -16.33 6.00 -11.15
CA CYS A 34 -16.52 6.01 -9.70
C CYS A 34 -17.53 4.94 -9.23
N GLN A 35 -18.60 4.69 -10.01
CA GLN A 35 -19.56 3.64 -9.69
C GLN A 35 -18.98 2.23 -9.84
N LEU A 36 -18.06 2.03 -10.79
CA LEU A 36 -17.41 0.73 -11.04
C LEU A 36 -16.20 0.47 -10.14
N LEU A 37 -15.54 1.52 -9.65
CA LEU A 37 -14.29 1.39 -8.89
C LEU A 37 -14.38 0.45 -7.67
N PRO A 38 -15.47 0.45 -6.87
CA PRO A 38 -15.65 -0.53 -5.80
C PRO A 38 -15.61 -1.98 -6.27
N PHE A 39 -16.20 -2.26 -7.44
CA PHE A 39 -16.15 -3.59 -8.02
C PHE A 39 -14.73 -3.95 -8.44
N LEU A 40 -14.00 -3.04 -9.09
CA LEU A 40 -12.62 -3.29 -9.54
C LEU A 40 -11.65 -3.56 -8.39
N VAL A 41 -11.75 -2.79 -7.30
CA VAL A 41 -10.92 -3.01 -6.10
C VAL A 41 -11.23 -4.38 -5.48
N ARG A 42 -12.51 -4.70 -5.29
CA ARG A 42 -12.90 -6.01 -4.73
C ARG A 42 -12.49 -7.16 -5.64
N TYR A 43 -12.64 -7.01 -6.94
CA TYR A 43 -12.24 -8.01 -7.92
C TYR A 43 -10.74 -8.29 -7.87
N ALA A 44 -9.91 -7.24 -7.90
CA ALA A 44 -8.46 -7.36 -7.79
C ALA A 44 -8.04 -7.96 -6.45
N LYS A 45 -8.70 -7.56 -5.36
CA LYS A 45 -8.46 -8.11 -4.02
C LYS A 45 -8.76 -9.61 -3.96
N THR A 46 -9.92 -10.05 -4.43
CA THR A 46 -10.30 -11.47 -4.43
C THR A 46 -9.28 -12.30 -5.20
N LEU A 47 -8.91 -11.88 -6.42
CA LEU A 47 -7.93 -12.63 -7.22
C LEU A 47 -6.54 -12.64 -6.58
N TYR A 48 -6.14 -11.56 -5.93
CA TYR A 48 -4.87 -11.47 -5.22
C TYR A 48 -4.84 -12.42 -4.02
N GLU A 49 -5.87 -12.40 -3.18
CA GLU A 49 -5.96 -13.27 -2.00
C GLU A 49 -6.04 -14.75 -2.38
N GLU A 50 -6.80 -15.10 -3.43
CA GLU A 50 -6.85 -16.49 -3.94
C GLU A 50 -5.50 -16.95 -4.50
N ALA A 51 -4.74 -16.07 -5.17
CA ALA A 51 -3.42 -16.40 -5.69
C ALA A 51 -2.40 -16.63 -4.56
N GLU A 52 -2.48 -15.85 -3.49
CA GLU A 52 -1.66 -16.06 -2.27
C GLU A 52 -1.98 -17.40 -1.61
N GLU A 53 -3.25 -17.71 -1.38
CA GLU A 53 -3.67 -19.00 -0.80
C GLU A 53 -3.21 -20.19 -1.66
N ALA A 54 -3.30 -20.07 -3.00
CA ALA A 54 -2.83 -21.11 -3.92
C ALA A 54 -1.31 -21.30 -3.86
N ASN A 55 -0.53 -20.22 -3.73
CA ASN A 55 0.93 -20.29 -3.58
C ASN A 55 1.32 -20.95 -2.25
N ASP A 56 0.68 -20.59 -1.14
CA ASP A 56 0.93 -21.18 0.17
C ASP A 56 0.65 -22.69 0.17
N LEU A 57 -0.46 -23.11 -0.44
CA LEU A 57 -0.79 -24.53 -0.61
C LEU A 57 0.22 -25.24 -1.51
N SER A 58 0.63 -24.60 -2.61
CA SER A 58 1.62 -25.17 -3.53
C SER A 58 2.98 -25.37 -2.86
N GLN A 59 3.44 -24.41 -2.05
CA GLN A 59 4.68 -24.54 -1.27
C GLN A 59 4.60 -25.66 -0.22
N GLN A 60 3.45 -25.80 0.45
CA GLN A 60 3.21 -26.89 1.40
C GLN A 60 3.20 -28.25 0.70
N VAL A 61 2.57 -28.36 -0.46
CA VAL A 61 2.52 -29.60 -1.26
C VAL A 61 3.90 -29.92 -1.86
N ALA A 62 4.66 -28.93 -2.33
CA ALA A 62 6.03 -29.12 -2.82
C ALA A 62 6.97 -29.63 -1.72
N THR A 63 6.72 -29.26 -0.47
CA THR A 63 7.45 -29.79 0.70
C THR A 63 7.11 -31.27 0.97
N LEU A 64 5.97 -31.78 0.48
CA LEU A 64 5.44 -33.11 0.76
C LEU A 64 5.41 -34.07 -0.46
N ALA A 65 5.58 -33.59 -1.70
CA ALA A 65 5.42 -34.37 -2.92
C ALA A 65 6.74 -34.55 -3.73
N ILE A 66 6.97 -35.76 -4.24
CA ILE A 66 8.13 -36.14 -5.09
C ILE A 66 7.81 -35.99 -6.61
N SER A 67 6.64 -35.47 -7.00
CA SER A 67 6.26 -35.42 -8.42
C SER A 67 5.42 -34.19 -8.79
N PRO A 68 5.67 -33.55 -9.96
CA PRO A 68 4.95 -32.36 -10.39
C PRO A 68 3.61 -32.74 -11.03
N THR A 69 2.50 -32.34 -10.41
CA THR A 69 1.18 -32.35 -11.05
C THR A 69 1.06 -31.17 -12.01
N THR A 70 0.59 -31.45 -13.22
CA THR A 70 0.39 -30.49 -14.32
C THR A 70 -0.66 -29.44 -13.94
N PRO A 71 -0.39 -28.11 -14.06
CA PRO A 71 -1.41 -27.11 -13.81
C PRO A 71 -2.42 -27.09 -14.96
N GLY A 72 -3.71 -27.08 -14.62
CA GLY A 72 -4.80 -26.78 -15.56
C GLY A 72 -4.70 -25.36 -16.15
N PRO A 73 -5.72 -24.89 -16.91
CA PRO A 73 -5.62 -23.67 -17.71
C PRO A 73 -5.15 -22.47 -16.86
N THR A 74 -3.98 -21.96 -17.25
CA THR A 74 -3.13 -20.98 -16.56
C THR A 74 -3.73 -19.59 -16.58
N TRP A 75 -4.79 -19.34 -15.81
CA TRP A 75 -5.27 -17.98 -15.64
C TRP A 75 -5.62 -17.61 -14.19
N PRO A 76 -4.62 -17.50 -13.29
CA PRO A 76 -4.65 -16.54 -12.21
C PRO A 76 -3.90 -15.29 -12.70
N GLY A 77 -4.54 -14.49 -13.56
CA GLY A 77 -3.92 -13.27 -14.04
C GLY A 77 -3.81 -12.25 -12.90
N ASP A 78 -2.66 -11.60 -12.78
CA ASP A 78 -2.47 -10.47 -11.86
C ASP A 78 -3.32 -9.27 -12.29
N ALA A 79 -4.58 -9.30 -11.88
CA ALA A 79 -5.56 -8.27 -12.20
C ALA A 79 -5.19 -6.93 -11.57
N LEU A 80 -4.49 -6.94 -10.44
CA LEU A 80 -4.04 -5.73 -9.77
C LEU A 80 -3.03 -4.99 -10.65
N ARG A 81 -2.05 -5.69 -11.22
CA ARG A 81 -1.08 -5.11 -12.17
C ARG A 81 -1.75 -4.46 -13.39
N LEU A 82 -2.85 -5.03 -13.88
CA LEU A 82 -3.62 -4.46 -15.00
C LEU A 82 -4.30 -3.14 -14.65
N LEU A 83 -4.57 -2.91 -13.36
CA LEU A 83 -5.24 -1.72 -12.86
C LEU A 83 -4.27 -0.65 -12.35
N LEU A 84 -3.00 -0.99 -12.04
CA LEU A 84 -2.02 -0.07 -11.48
C LEU A 84 -1.87 1.23 -12.28
N PRO A 85 -1.72 1.23 -13.62
CA PRO A 85 -1.60 2.48 -14.37
C PRO A 85 -2.83 3.37 -14.22
N GLY A 86 -4.03 2.79 -14.29
CA GLY A 86 -5.28 3.52 -14.06
C GLY A 86 -5.39 4.07 -12.63
N TRP A 87 -5.01 3.28 -11.62
CA TRP A 87 -5.00 3.75 -10.22
C TRP A 87 -4.00 4.89 -9.99
N CYS A 88 -2.90 4.92 -10.73
CA CYS A 88 -1.96 6.03 -10.70
C CYS A 88 -2.65 7.36 -11.07
N HIS A 89 -3.45 7.39 -12.14
CA HIS A 89 -4.21 8.59 -12.51
C HIS A 89 -5.39 8.86 -11.57
N LEU A 90 -6.12 7.83 -11.15
CA LEU A 90 -7.30 8.02 -10.28
C LEU A 90 -6.94 8.54 -8.88
N THR A 91 -5.72 8.28 -8.40
CA THR A 91 -5.30 8.69 -7.05
C THR A 91 -5.00 10.18 -6.92
N VAL A 92 -4.79 10.90 -8.03
CA VAL A 92 -4.69 12.38 -7.97
C VAL A 92 -6.05 13.07 -7.87
N GLU A 93 -7.12 12.42 -8.31
CA GLU A 93 -8.49 12.96 -8.30
C GLU A 93 -9.21 12.69 -6.97
N ASP A 94 -9.91 13.68 -6.41
CA ASP A 94 -10.56 13.58 -5.10
C ASP A 94 -11.60 12.42 -5.02
N GLY A 95 -12.56 12.40 -5.95
CA GLY A 95 -13.66 11.42 -5.92
C GLY A 95 -13.19 9.96 -6.05
N PRO A 96 -12.45 9.59 -7.11
CA PRO A 96 -11.91 8.25 -7.25
C PRO A 96 -10.95 7.86 -6.12
N ARG A 97 -10.10 8.78 -5.63
CA ARG A 97 -9.20 8.52 -4.50
C ARG A 97 -9.95 8.15 -3.23
N GLU A 98 -10.99 8.90 -2.88
CA GLU A 98 -11.81 8.61 -1.69
C GLU A 98 -12.42 7.21 -1.75
N ILE A 99 -12.88 6.79 -2.93
CA ILE A 99 -13.43 5.45 -3.15
C ILE A 99 -12.33 4.38 -3.01
N LEU A 100 -11.16 4.58 -3.62
CA LEU A 100 -10.02 3.66 -3.49
C LEU A 100 -9.62 3.46 -2.01
N ILE A 101 -9.52 4.57 -1.26
CA ILE A 101 -9.20 4.52 0.18
C ILE A 101 -10.29 3.77 0.95
N LYS A 102 -11.56 4.08 0.70
CA LYS A 102 -12.71 3.45 1.37
C LYS A 102 -12.77 1.94 1.13
N GLU A 103 -12.43 1.49 -0.07
CA GLU A 103 -12.44 0.07 -0.45
C GLU A 103 -11.15 -0.66 -0.05
N GLY A 104 -10.21 0.01 0.62
CA GLY A 104 -8.98 -0.61 1.15
C GLY A 104 -7.89 -0.84 0.11
N ALA A 105 -7.94 -0.15 -1.03
CA ALA A 105 -6.91 -0.24 -2.07
C ALA A 105 -5.49 0.10 -1.57
N PRO A 106 -5.27 1.11 -0.69
CA PRO A 106 -3.93 1.41 -0.20
C PRO A 106 -3.27 0.26 0.57
N SER A 107 -4.03 -0.43 1.43
CA SER A 107 -3.52 -1.55 2.21
C SER A 107 -3.26 -2.78 1.31
N LEU A 108 -4.13 -3.03 0.32
CA LEU A 108 -3.91 -4.04 -0.72
C LEU A 108 -2.63 -3.74 -1.52
N LEU A 109 -2.44 -2.48 -1.93
CA LEU A 109 -1.28 -2.03 -2.68
C LEU A 109 0.02 -2.18 -1.87
N CYS A 110 -0.01 -1.91 -0.56
CA CYS A 110 1.14 -2.14 0.32
C CYS A 110 1.52 -3.62 0.37
N LYS A 111 0.54 -4.52 0.56
CA LYS A 111 0.78 -5.97 0.54
C LYS A 111 1.38 -6.42 -0.78
N TYR A 112 0.75 -6.02 -1.88
CA TYR A 112 1.22 -6.32 -3.22
C TYR A 112 2.65 -5.80 -3.46
N PHE A 113 2.94 -4.55 -3.11
CA PHE A 113 4.29 -3.99 -3.24
C PHE A 113 5.32 -4.81 -2.47
N LEU A 114 5.05 -5.13 -1.21
CA LEU A 114 5.99 -5.89 -0.37
C LEU A 114 6.23 -7.29 -0.94
N GLN A 115 5.18 -7.96 -1.41
CA GLN A 115 5.33 -9.28 -2.05
C GLN A 115 6.15 -9.20 -3.34
N GLN A 116 5.86 -8.24 -4.22
CA GLN A 116 6.64 -8.04 -5.44
C GLN A 116 8.08 -7.63 -5.12
N TRP A 117 8.31 -6.93 -4.01
CA TRP A 117 9.64 -6.54 -3.54
C TRP A 117 10.49 -7.74 -3.14
N GLU A 118 9.91 -8.77 -2.52
CA GLU A 118 10.65 -9.99 -2.15
C GLU A 118 11.23 -10.74 -3.34
N LEU A 119 10.62 -10.62 -4.53
CA LEU A 119 11.17 -11.15 -5.78
C LEU A 119 12.48 -10.45 -6.21
N THR A 120 12.80 -9.32 -5.58
CA THR A 120 14.03 -8.56 -5.81
C THR A 120 15.14 -8.87 -4.80
N SER A 121 14.85 -9.68 -3.77
CA SER A 121 15.80 -10.06 -2.72
C SER A 121 16.95 -10.92 -3.28
N PRO A 122 18.19 -10.73 -2.79
CA PRO A 122 19.36 -11.48 -3.24
C PRO A 122 19.19 -12.96 -2.92
N GLY A 123 19.01 -13.79 -3.95
CA GLY A 123 18.68 -15.21 -3.84
C GLY A 123 17.79 -15.72 -4.98
N HIS A 124 17.05 -14.82 -5.63
CA HIS A 124 16.50 -15.05 -6.97
C HIS A 124 17.54 -14.65 -8.02
N ASP A 125 17.58 -15.34 -9.17
CA ASP A 125 18.45 -14.97 -10.30
C ASP A 125 18.08 -13.57 -10.81
N THR A 126 18.73 -12.54 -10.24
CA THR A 126 18.53 -11.12 -10.55
C THR A 126 18.93 -10.74 -11.98
N SER A 127 19.47 -11.67 -12.75
CA SER A 127 19.75 -11.50 -14.19
C SER A 127 18.47 -11.33 -15.03
N VAL A 128 17.30 -11.72 -14.50
CA VAL A 128 16.01 -11.64 -15.19
C VAL A 128 14.90 -11.32 -14.18
N LEU A 129 14.94 -10.16 -13.53
CA LEU A 129 13.68 -9.61 -13.00
C LEU A 129 12.78 -9.35 -14.22
N PRO A 130 11.57 -9.91 -14.31
CA PRO A 130 10.71 -9.61 -15.44
C PRO A 130 10.46 -8.11 -15.46
N ASP A 131 10.71 -7.41 -16.57
CA ASP A 131 10.51 -5.96 -16.69
C ASP A 131 9.16 -5.51 -16.12
N SER A 132 8.15 -6.37 -16.26
CA SER A 132 6.80 -6.16 -15.73
C SER A 132 6.71 -6.00 -14.19
N VAL A 133 7.59 -6.64 -13.41
CA VAL A 133 7.64 -6.51 -11.94
C VAL A 133 8.24 -5.16 -11.57
N GLU A 134 9.36 -4.79 -12.20
CA GLU A 134 9.98 -3.49 -11.95
C GLU A 134 9.05 -2.32 -12.33
N ILE A 135 8.42 -2.40 -13.50
CA ILE A 135 7.41 -1.41 -13.94
C ILE A 135 6.25 -1.35 -12.94
N GLY A 136 5.80 -2.51 -12.44
CA GLY A 136 4.78 -2.58 -11.39
C GLY A 136 5.20 -1.86 -10.11
N LEU A 137 6.40 -2.15 -9.59
CA LEU A 137 6.95 -1.50 -8.40
C LEU A 137 7.13 0.02 -8.59
N GLN A 138 7.60 0.46 -9.76
CA GLN A 138 7.70 1.87 -10.11
C GLN A 138 6.31 2.54 -10.10
N THR A 139 5.30 1.89 -10.69
CA THR A 139 3.93 2.41 -10.72
C THR A 139 3.32 2.48 -9.32
N CYS A 140 3.56 1.47 -8.47
CA CYS A 140 3.18 1.51 -7.06
C CYS A 140 3.83 2.71 -6.34
N CYS A 141 5.12 2.99 -6.59
CA CYS A 141 5.78 4.16 -6.02
C CYS A 141 5.07 5.46 -6.40
N HIS A 142 4.67 5.62 -7.68
CA HIS A 142 3.93 6.79 -8.13
C HIS A 142 2.55 6.90 -7.48
N ILE A 143 1.81 5.79 -7.34
CA ILE A 143 0.54 5.78 -6.61
C ILE A 143 0.74 6.20 -5.14
N PHE A 144 1.76 5.65 -4.46
CA PHE A 144 2.04 6.03 -3.08
C PHE A 144 2.45 7.50 -2.96
N LEU A 145 3.22 8.04 -3.92
CA LEU A 145 3.55 9.46 -3.97
C LEU A 145 2.29 10.33 -4.05
N ASN A 146 1.32 9.95 -4.89
CA ASN A 146 0.03 10.64 -4.96
C ASN A 146 -0.69 10.59 -3.62
N LEU A 147 -0.75 9.43 -2.96
CA LEU A 147 -1.40 9.28 -1.65
C LEU A 147 -0.69 10.06 -0.53
N VAL A 148 0.64 10.12 -0.57
CA VAL A 148 1.46 10.90 0.37
C VAL A 148 1.12 12.39 0.26
N VAL A 149 0.97 12.91 -0.95
CA VAL A 149 0.64 14.31 -1.19
C VAL A 149 -0.83 14.61 -0.88
N THR A 150 -1.74 13.76 -1.35
CA THR A 150 -3.18 14.05 -1.35
C THR A 150 -3.95 13.52 -0.14
N ALA A 151 -3.40 12.52 0.56
CA ALA A 151 -4.02 11.88 1.73
C ALA A 151 -3.01 11.64 2.88
N PRO A 152 -2.26 12.66 3.34
CA PRO A 152 -1.20 12.49 4.34
C PRO A 152 -1.70 11.92 5.68
N GLY A 153 -2.97 12.17 6.04
CA GLY A 153 -3.59 11.59 7.24
C GLY A 153 -3.72 10.07 7.20
N LEU A 154 -3.88 9.48 6.00
CA LEU A 154 -3.88 8.03 5.82
C LEU A 154 -2.51 7.44 6.16
N ILE A 155 -1.44 8.04 5.60
CA ILE A 155 -0.06 7.59 5.75
C ILE A 155 0.37 7.60 7.23
N LYS A 156 -0.06 8.59 8.00
CA LYS A 156 0.25 8.71 9.44
C LYS A 156 -0.48 7.70 10.32
N ARG A 157 -1.63 7.17 9.86
CA ARG A 157 -2.53 6.37 10.69
C ARG A 157 -2.37 4.86 10.46
N ASP A 158 -2.17 4.46 9.21
CA ASP A 158 -2.21 3.05 8.82
C ASP A 158 -0.81 2.41 8.91
N ALA A 159 -0.69 1.35 9.72
CA ALA A 159 0.56 0.65 9.99
C ALA A 159 1.19 0.02 8.74
N CYS A 160 0.42 -0.26 7.68
CA CYS A 160 0.99 -0.81 6.45
C CYS A 160 2.04 0.13 5.82
N PHE A 161 1.87 1.45 5.98
CA PHE A 161 2.83 2.44 5.50
C PHE A 161 4.11 2.48 6.34
N THR A 162 4.06 2.04 7.60
CA THR A 162 5.26 1.84 8.42
C THR A 162 6.10 0.69 7.87
N SER A 163 5.47 -0.44 7.55
CA SER A 163 6.17 -1.57 6.90
C SER A 163 6.74 -1.17 5.55
N LEU A 164 5.96 -0.46 4.72
CA LEU A 164 6.45 0.09 3.45
C LEU A 164 7.69 0.97 3.67
N MET A 165 7.63 1.93 4.59
CA MET A 165 8.76 2.81 4.91
C MET A 165 10.01 2.02 5.29
N ASN A 166 9.88 1.03 6.17
CA ASN A 166 11.01 0.22 6.62
C ASN A 166 11.67 -0.51 5.43
N THR A 167 10.87 -1.08 4.53
CA THR A 167 11.37 -1.74 3.32
C THR A 167 12.08 -0.77 2.38
N LEU A 168 11.52 0.43 2.15
CA LEU A 168 12.16 1.44 1.30
C LEU A 168 13.52 1.87 1.86
N MET A 169 13.58 2.14 3.17
CA MET A 169 14.82 2.60 3.83
C MET A 169 15.88 1.50 3.90
N ALA A 170 15.48 0.25 4.14
CA ALA A 170 16.40 -0.88 4.19
C ALA A 170 16.97 -1.23 2.80
N SER A 171 16.19 -1.03 1.74
CA SER A 171 16.59 -1.44 0.39
C SER A 171 17.33 -0.36 -0.39
N LEU A 172 17.17 0.92 -0.05
CA LEU A 172 17.77 2.01 -0.82
C LEU A 172 19.31 1.91 -0.98
N PRO A 173 20.11 1.57 0.05
CA PRO A 173 21.57 1.51 -0.10
C PRO A 173 22.04 0.49 -1.13
N SER A 174 21.41 -0.69 -1.20
CA SER A 174 21.76 -1.73 -2.17
C SER A 174 21.25 -1.38 -3.57
N LEU A 175 20.05 -0.80 -3.67
CA LEU A 175 19.42 -0.46 -4.93
C LEU A 175 20.17 0.65 -5.70
N VAL A 176 20.72 1.64 -4.99
CA VAL A 176 21.53 2.72 -5.61
C VAL A 176 22.83 2.18 -6.22
N GLN A 177 23.35 1.06 -5.72
CA GLN A 177 24.55 0.41 -6.29
C GLN A 177 24.23 -0.38 -7.57
N GLN A 178 22.96 -0.65 -7.86
CA GLN A 178 22.51 -1.42 -9.03
C GLN A 178 22.25 -0.49 -10.21
N GLN A 179 23.24 -0.32 -11.07
CA GLN A 179 23.21 0.65 -12.17
C GLN A 179 22.09 0.43 -13.20
N GLY A 180 21.57 -0.80 -13.32
CA GLY A 180 20.41 -1.12 -14.18
C GLY A 180 19.05 -0.75 -13.59
N ARG A 181 18.98 -0.37 -12.30
CA ARG A 181 17.72 -0.17 -11.56
C ARG A 181 17.62 1.24 -10.94
N LEU A 182 18.36 2.19 -11.50
CA LEU A 182 18.45 3.55 -10.98
C LEU A 182 17.10 4.27 -10.99
N LEU A 183 16.22 3.98 -11.95
CA LEU A 183 14.88 4.57 -11.99
C LEU A 183 14.03 4.11 -10.79
N LEU A 184 14.04 2.82 -10.49
CA LEU A 184 13.39 2.30 -9.29
C LEU A 184 14.04 2.88 -8.03
N ALA A 185 15.38 2.99 -7.99
CA ALA A 185 16.10 3.62 -6.89
C ALA A 185 15.65 5.07 -6.63
N ALA A 186 15.51 5.86 -7.69
CA ALA A 186 15.05 7.25 -7.61
C ALA A 186 13.60 7.33 -7.09
N ASN A 187 12.72 6.44 -7.55
CA ASN A 187 11.32 6.38 -7.09
C ASN A 187 11.24 5.99 -5.61
N VAL A 188 11.98 4.96 -5.18
CA VAL A 188 12.07 4.52 -3.79
C VAL A 188 12.62 5.64 -2.89
N ALA A 189 13.69 6.32 -3.33
CA ALA A 189 14.28 7.43 -2.60
C ALA A 189 13.29 8.59 -2.43
N THR A 190 12.61 8.99 -3.52
CA THR A 190 11.65 10.10 -3.51
C THR A 190 10.48 9.80 -2.58
N LEU A 191 9.90 8.60 -2.69
CA LEU A 191 8.81 8.16 -1.84
C LEU A 191 9.24 8.11 -0.38
N GLY A 192 10.38 7.46 -0.08
CA GLY A 192 10.93 7.36 1.26
C GLY A 192 11.17 8.72 1.90
N LEU A 193 11.74 9.68 1.16
CA LEU A 193 11.98 11.04 1.65
C LEU A 193 10.67 11.78 1.98
N LEU A 194 9.65 11.71 1.12
CA LEU A 194 8.38 12.38 1.38
C LEU A 194 7.63 11.74 2.54
N MET A 195 7.59 10.41 2.61
CA MET A 195 6.99 9.71 3.74
C MET A 195 7.74 10.04 5.04
N ALA A 196 9.08 10.11 5.02
CA ALA A 196 9.88 10.39 6.22
C ALA A 196 9.60 11.79 6.74
N ARG A 197 9.45 12.78 5.85
CA ARG A 197 9.01 14.13 6.20
C ARG A 197 7.62 14.16 6.83
N LEU A 198 6.66 13.39 6.29
CA LEU A 198 5.31 13.33 6.87
C LEU A 198 5.32 12.69 8.26
N LEU A 199 6.04 11.58 8.43
CA LEU A 199 6.09 10.83 9.68
C LEU A 199 6.90 11.55 10.76
N SER A 200 7.95 12.30 10.39
CA SER A 200 8.71 13.14 11.33
C SER A 200 7.91 14.35 11.81
N THR A 201 6.98 14.86 10.99
CA THR A 201 6.09 15.99 11.33
C THR A 201 4.84 15.53 12.10
N SER A 202 4.95 14.50 12.95
CA SER A 202 3.89 14.14 13.89
C SER A 202 4.04 14.99 15.15
N PRO A 203 3.09 15.91 15.47
CA PRO A 203 3.15 16.69 16.70
C PRO A 203 2.76 15.79 17.87
N GLY A 204 3.77 15.13 18.45
CA GLY A 204 3.67 14.27 19.63
C GLY A 204 4.79 14.48 20.66
N ILE A 205 5.56 15.57 20.54
CA ILE A 205 6.40 16.11 21.62
C ILE A 205 6.10 17.61 21.69
N SER A 206 5.05 17.94 22.43
CA SER A 206 4.94 19.23 23.10
C SER A 206 6.20 19.44 23.94
N THR A 207 6.99 20.44 23.58
CA THR A 207 7.90 21.20 24.45
C THR A 207 8.06 20.65 25.88
N TRP A 208 9.00 19.72 26.07
CA TRP A 208 9.59 19.47 27.39
C TRP A 208 10.75 20.44 27.56
N ASN A 209 10.56 21.46 28.39
CA ASN A 209 11.59 22.42 28.78
C ASN A 209 12.25 21.90 30.07
N PRO A 210 13.56 21.57 30.11
CA PRO A 210 14.21 20.97 31.30
C PRO A 210 14.46 21.95 32.45
N GLN A 211 13.80 23.12 32.48
CA GLN A 211 14.09 24.19 33.44
C GLN A 211 12.81 24.78 34.00
N GLN A 212 12.13 24.01 34.85
CA GLN A 212 11.28 24.54 35.90
C GLN A 212 11.18 23.49 37.02
N PRO A 213 11.52 23.82 38.29
CA PRO A 213 11.31 22.90 39.40
C PRO A 213 9.82 22.79 39.70
N GLU A 214 9.32 21.55 39.86
CA GLU A 214 7.99 21.29 40.39
C GLU A 214 7.89 21.82 41.82
N GLU A 215 7.19 22.94 42.01
CA GLU A 215 6.63 23.27 43.31
C GLU A 215 5.36 22.43 43.50
N SER A 216 5.46 21.50 44.44
CA SER A 216 4.38 20.65 44.91
C SER A 216 3.26 21.48 45.55
N GLU A 217 2.15 21.69 44.85
CA GLU A 217 0.90 22.13 45.49
C GLU A 217 0.24 20.94 46.20
N PHE A 218 0.56 20.88 47.49
CA PHE A 218 -0.11 20.10 48.52
C PHE A 218 -1.61 20.41 48.52
N CYS A 219 -2.44 19.37 48.37
CA CYS A 219 -3.89 19.48 48.50
C CYS A 219 -4.25 19.96 49.92
N GLY A 220 -4.62 21.23 50.05
CA GLY A 220 -4.96 21.87 51.32
C GLY A 220 -6.29 21.39 51.87
N PHE A 221 -6.26 20.45 52.81
CA PHE A 221 -7.30 20.32 53.84
C PHE A 221 -6.90 21.19 55.02
N LYS A 222 -7.59 22.33 55.24
CA LYS A 222 -7.47 23.08 56.50
C LYS A 222 -8.80 23.71 56.92
N VAL A 223 -9.54 22.89 57.67
CA VAL A 223 -10.41 23.16 58.83
C VAL A 223 -10.81 24.63 59.09
N GLU A 224 -12.12 24.91 59.00
CA GLU A 224 -12.76 26.15 59.47
C GLU A 224 -12.62 26.34 60.99
N PRO A 225 -12.41 27.58 61.49
CA PRO A 225 -12.42 27.87 62.93
C PRO A 225 -13.85 28.04 63.50
N PRO A 226 -14.11 27.65 64.76
CA PRO A 226 -15.42 27.83 65.39
C PRO A 226 -15.66 29.28 65.83
N PRO A 227 -16.94 29.69 65.99
CA PRO A 227 -17.33 31.09 66.17
C PRO A 227 -17.03 31.62 67.58
N PRO A 228 -16.91 32.96 67.74
CA PRO A 228 -16.62 33.57 69.02
C PRO A 228 -17.82 33.48 69.96
N ARG A 229 -17.56 33.23 71.24
CA ARG A 229 -18.52 33.35 72.33
C ARG A 229 -18.15 34.55 73.21
N PRO A 230 -19.16 35.20 73.83
CA PRO A 230 -19.10 36.57 74.36
C PRO A 230 -18.13 36.76 75.54
#